data_AF-X1N5D1-F1
#
_entry.id   AF-X1N5D1-F1
#
_cell.length_a   1.000
_cell.length_b   1.000
_cell.length_c   1.000
_cell.angle_alpha   90.00
_cell.angle_beta   90.00
_cell.angle_gamma   90.00
#
_symmetry.space_group_name_H-M   'P 1'
#
loop_
_entity.id
_entity.type
_entity.pdbx_description
1 polymer ?
#
loop_
_entity_poly.entity_id
_entity_poly.type
_entity_poly.pdbx_seq_one_letter_code
_entity_poly.pdbx_strand_id
1 'polypeptide(L)'
;MTITSFIFGNLMVTRKTDKDIKIGYLLKRIDVDNIKQLKSINAQQICPSAELLTPQDVLLAKEHGLQVRAWGVKNVELMKHALDCGVDGMTLDFPDKLVE
;
A
#
# COMPACT_ATOMS: atom_id res chain seq x y z
N MET A 1 6.60 12.03 -6.46
CA MET A 1 7.03 10.71 -6.99
C MET A 1 7.13 9.73 -5.83
N THR A 2 6.74 8.47 -6.04
CA THR A 2 6.83 7.40 -5.02
C THR A 2 7.47 6.18 -5.67
N ILE A 3 8.43 5.55 -4.98
CA ILE A 3 9.03 4.27 -5.41
C ILE A 3 8.39 3.14 -4.62
N THR A 4 7.93 2.10 -5.32
CA THR A 4 7.36 0.90 -4.70
C THR A 4 8.09 -0.37 -5.16
N SER A 5 8.15 -1.38 -4.31
CA SER A 5 8.82 -2.66 -4.59
C SER A 5 8.21 -3.78 -3.76
N PHE A 6 8.22 -5.01 -4.29
CA PHE A 6 7.95 -6.23 -3.50
C PHE A 6 9.18 -6.72 -2.72
N ILE A 7 10.36 -6.19 -3.05
CA ILE A 7 11.64 -6.55 -2.44
C ILE A 7 12.04 -5.43 -1.48
N PHE A 8 11.98 -5.72 -0.17
CA PHE A 8 12.32 -4.76 0.88
C PHE A 8 13.78 -4.26 0.78
N GLY A 9 14.70 -5.12 0.34
CA GLY A 9 16.09 -4.74 0.07
C GLY A 9 16.23 -3.54 -0.88
N ASN A 10 15.42 -3.49 -1.93
CA ASN A 10 15.43 -2.36 -2.87
C ASN A 10 14.94 -1.07 -2.21
N LEU A 11 14.00 -1.16 -1.27
CA LEU A 11 13.51 -0.02 -0.51
C LEU A 11 14.57 0.53 0.44
N MET A 12 15.34 -0.36 1.09
CA MET A 12 16.48 0.05 1.91
C MET A 12 17.55 0.76 1.09
N VAL A 13 17.89 0.23 -0.09
CA VAL A 13 18.84 0.88 -1.01
C VAL A 13 18.32 2.23 -1.47
N THR A 14 17.02 2.32 -1.79
CA THR A 14 16.35 3.57 -2.16
C THR A 14 16.48 4.61 -1.04
N ARG A 15 16.17 4.25 0.21
CA ARG A 15 16.27 5.17 1.35
C ARG A 15 17.71 5.62 1.63
N LYS A 16 18.70 4.75 1.41
CA LYS A 16 20.12 5.12 1.53
C LYS A 16 20.55 6.13 0.46
N THR A 17 19.95 6.05 -0.73
CA THR A 17 20.27 6.92 -1.88
C THR A 17 19.55 8.26 -1.78
N ASP A 18 18.30 8.25 -1.32
CA ASP A 18 17.46 9.44 -1.19
C ASP A 18 16.68 9.38 0.13
N LYS A 19 16.88 10.41 0.98
CA LYS A 19 16.32 10.49 2.33
C LYS A 19 14.87 10.98 2.37
N ASP A 20 14.39 11.59 1.29
CA ASP A 20 13.12 12.33 1.26
C ASP A 20 12.11 11.72 0.29
N ILE A 21 12.56 10.94 -0.70
CA ILE A 21 11.65 10.28 -1.64
C ILE A 21 10.65 9.39 -0.89
N LYS A 22 9.39 9.45 -1.32
CA LYS A 22 8.34 8.60 -0.76
C LYS A 22 8.57 7.15 -1.18
N ILE A 23 8.46 6.25 -0.20
CA ILE A 23 8.63 4.81 -0.39
C ILE A 23 7.34 4.08 -0.02
N GLY A 24 6.97 3.08 -0.83
CA GLY A 24 5.90 2.15 -0.53
C GLY A 24 6.30 0.67 -0.67
N TYR A 25 5.78 -0.18 0.21
CA TYR A 25 6.08 -1.61 0.17
C TYR A 25 4.91 -2.42 -0.37
N LEU A 26 5.14 -3.14 -1.46
CA LEU A 26 4.17 -4.05 -2.07
C LEU A 26 4.21 -5.40 -1.37
N LEU A 27 3.06 -5.84 -0.86
CA LEU A 27 2.92 -7.09 -0.12
C LEU A 27 1.52 -7.66 -0.25
N LYS A 28 1.31 -8.89 0.22
CA LYS A 28 0.01 -9.57 0.13
C LYS A 28 -0.93 -9.18 1.28
N ARG A 29 -0.46 -9.25 2.54
CA ARG A 29 -1.23 -8.94 3.76
C ARG A 29 -0.46 -7.99 4.68
N ILE A 30 -1.18 -7.09 5.33
CA ILE A 30 -0.61 -6.20 6.34
C ILE A 30 -0.45 -6.99 7.64
N ASP A 31 0.64 -6.75 8.36
CA ASP A 31 0.88 -7.28 9.69
C ASP A 31 1.77 -6.29 10.45
N VAL A 32 1.90 -6.52 11.76
CA VAL A 32 2.65 -5.61 12.64
C VAL A 32 4.14 -5.58 12.29
N ASP A 33 4.69 -6.67 11.75
CA ASP A 33 6.12 -6.76 11.47
C ASP A 33 6.50 -6.01 10.19
N ASN A 34 5.68 -6.08 9.14
CA ASN A 34 5.90 -5.30 7.93
C ASN A 34 5.67 -3.80 8.16
N ILE A 35 4.77 -3.41 9.07
CA ILE A 35 4.63 -2.03 9.51
C ILE A 35 5.91 -1.55 10.23
N LYS A 36 6.46 -2.36 11.16
CA LYS A 36 7.73 -2.03 11.84
C LYS A 36 8.88 -1.91 10.84
N GLN A 37 8.98 -2.82 9.87
CA GLN A 37 9.98 -2.77 8.80
C GLN A 37 9.88 -1.47 8.01
N LEU A 38 8.68 -1.08 7.58
CA LEU A 38 8.47 0.19 6.87
C LEU A 38 8.87 1.41 7.69
N LYS A 39 8.51 1.43 8.98
CA LYS A 39 8.88 2.52 9.88
C LYS A 39 10.40 2.63 10.05
N SER A 40 11.11 1.52 10.10
CA SER A 40 12.58 1.52 10.25
C SER A 40 13.32 2.20 9.10
N ILE A 41 12.70 2.29 7.92
CA ILE A 41 13.24 2.99 6.74
C ILE A 41 12.54 4.33 6.45
N ASN A 42 11.72 4.82 7.38
CA ASN A 42 10.89 6.01 7.19
C ASN A 42 10.11 5.96 5.87
N ALA A 43 9.41 4.85 5.61
CA ALA A 43 8.50 4.75 4.47
C ALA A 43 7.12 5.29 4.82
N GLN A 44 6.41 5.78 3.81
CA GLN A 44 5.13 6.48 3.98
C GLN A 44 3.94 5.62 3.57
N GLN A 45 4.16 4.55 2.80
CA GLN A 45 3.08 3.82 2.16
C GLN A 45 3.23 2.31 2.32
N ILE A 46 2.11 1.62 2.51
CA ILE A 46 1.99 0.16 2.44
C ILE A 46 1.00 -0.19 1.34
N CYS A 47 1.32 -1.20 0.54
CA CYS A 47 0.59 -1.53 -0.67
C CYS A 47 0.15 -3.00 -0.66
N PRO A 48 -1.01 -3.31 -0.04
CA PRO A 48 -1.53 -4.67 0.07
C PRO A 48 -2.25 -5.16 -1.19
N SER A 49 -2.41 -6.48 -1.32
CA SER A 49 -3.30 -7.05 -2.34
C SER A 49 -4.75 -6.73 -1.98
N ALA A 50 -5.53 -6.21 -2.93
CA ALA A 50 -6.95 -5.95 -2.74
C ALA A 50 -7.76 -7.21 -2.38
N GLU A 51 -7.32 -8.38 -2.88
CA GLU A 51 -8.01 -9.67 -2.67
C GLU A 51 -7.94 -10.16 -1.22
N LEU A 52 -6.90 -9.77 -0.47
CA LEU A 52 -6.67 -10.23 0.92
C LEU A 52 -6.84 -9.11 1.94
N LEU A 53 -7.20 -7.91 1.49
CA LEU A 53 -7.32 -6.72 2.32
C LEU A 53 -8.60 -6.76 3.16
N THR A 54 -8.48 -6.38 4.43
CA THR A 54 -9.62 -6.18 5.32
C THR A 54 -9.66 -4.73 5.85
N PRO A 55 -10.82 -4.23 6.32
CA PRO A 55 -10.91 -2.92 6.97
C PRO A 55 -9.98 -2.80 8.19
N GLN A 56 -9.79 -3.89 8.93
CA GLN A 56 -8.90 -3.94 10.11
C GLN A 56 -7.43 -3.75 9.71
N ASP A 57 -7.01 -4.34 8.59
CA ASP A 57 -5.66 -4.15 8.04
C ASP A 57 -5.40 -2.68 7.69
N VAL A 58 -6.38 -2.03 7.05
CA VAL A 58 -6.30 -0.61 6.68
C VAL A 58 -6.23 0.26 7.94
N LEU A 59 -7.11 0.00 8.91
CA LEU A 59 -7.12 0.73 10.18
C LEU A 59 -5.78 0.63 10.90
N LEU A 60 -5.24 -0.59 11.02
CA LEU A 60 -3.95 -0.84 11.65
C LEU A 60 -2.82 -0.04 10.99
N ALA A 61 -2.76 -0.02 9.66
CA ALA A 61 -1.75 0.75 8.94
C ALA A 61 -1.92 2.26 9.12
N LYS A 62 -3.15 2.77 9.10
CA LYS A 62 -3.46 4.19 9.26
C LYS A 62 -3.16 4.70 10.66
N GLU A 63 -3.45 3.92 11.71
CA GLU A 63 -3.05 4.23 13.10
C GLU A 63 -1.53 4.37 13.24
N HIS A 64 -0.77 3.70 12.37
CA HIS A 64 0.68 3.80 12.32
C HIS A 64 1.19 4.94 11.41
N GLY A 65 0.31 5.76 10.84
CA GLY A 65 0.64 6.90 9.99
C GLY A 65 1.01 6.54 8.56
N LEU A 66 0.68 5.33 8.10
CA LEU A 66 0.96 4.87 6.74
C LEU A 66 -0.22 5.14 5.81
N GLN A 67 0.08 5.54 4.57
CA GLN A 67 -0.88 5.54 3.48
C GLN A 67 -1.07 4.12 2.95
N VAL A 68 -2.31 3.72 2.67
CA VAL A 68 -2.64 2.37 2.19
C VAL A 68 -3.07 2.44 0.72
N ARG A 69 -2.31 1.81 -0.18
CA ARG A 69 -2.66 1.73 -1.61
C ARG A 69 -2.77 0.31 -2.12
N ALA A 70 -3.97 -0.17 -2.41
CA ALA A 70 -4.18 -1.55 -2.84
C ALA A 70 -3.67 -1.83 -4.27
N TRP A 71 -3.22 -3.04 -4.54
CA TRP A 71 -2.89 -3.52 -5.89
C TRP A 71 -3.69 -4.78 -6.24
N GLY A 72 -3.74 -5.12 -7.53
CA GLY A 72 -4.40 -6.35 -8.00
C GLY A 72 -5.93 -6.24 -8.08
N VAL A 73 -6.45 -5.02 -8.27
CA VAL A 73 -7.89 -4.79 -8.46
C VAL A 73 -8.27 -5.17 -9.90
N LYS A 74 -8.76 -6.39 -10.08
CA LYS A 74 -9.08 -7.02 -11.38
C LYS A 74 -10.53 -6.80 -11.85
N ASN A 75 -11.42 -6.39 -10.96
CA ASN A 75 -12.84 -6.16 -11.29
C ASN A 75 -13.47 -5.07 -10.40
N VAL A 76 -14.70 -4.67 -10.74
CA VAL A 76 -15.47 -3.62 -10.03
C VAL A 76 -15.81 -4.03 -8.60
N GLU A 77 -16.02 -5.32 -8.34
CA GLU A 77 -16.32 -5.84 -7.01
C GLU A 77 -15.14 -5.62 -6.05
N LEU A 78 -13.92 -5.95 -6.49
CA LEU A 78 -12.70 -5.70 -5.71
C LEU A 78 -12.38 -4.21 -5.58
N MET A 79 -12.74 -3.42 -6.59
CA MET A 79 -12.62 -1.96 -6.52
C MET A 79 -13.50 -1.41 -5.39
N LYS A 80 -14.79 -1.80 -5.36
CA LYS A 80 -15.73 -1.42 -4.29
C LYS A 80 -15.25 -1.93 -2.93
N HIS A 81 -14.83 -3.20 -2.86
CA HIS A 81 -14.26 -3.79 -1.64
C HIS A 81 -13.07 -2.97 -1.10
N ALA A 82 -12.12 -2.57 -1.96
CA ALA A 82 -10.99 -1.76 -1.55
C ALA A 82 -11.42 -0.35 -1.06
N LEU A 83 -12.41 0.27 -1.73
CA LEU A 83 -13.00 1.54 -1.26
C LEU A 83 -13.66 1.38 0.11
N ASP A 84 -14.46 0.33 0.30
CA ASP A 84 -15.16 0.04 1.56
C ASP A 84 -14.19 -0.26 2.71
N CYS A 85 -13.03 -0.87 2.41
CA CYS A 85 -11.95 -1.02 3.38
C CYS A 85 -11.29 0.31 3.77
N GLY A 86 -11.50 1.38 3.02
CA GLY A 86 -11.01 2.73 3.32
C GLY A 86 -9.58 3.00 2.84
N VAL A 87 -9.13 2.38 1.74
CA VAL A 87 -7.80 2.65 1.16
C VAL A 87 -7.66 4.10 0.69
N ASP A 88 -6.43 4.62 0.67
CA ASP A 88 -6.13 5.96 0.14
C ASP A 88 -5.96 5.97 -1.38
N GLY A 89 -5.89 4.78 -1.98
CA GLY A 89 -5.92 4.60 -3.43
C GLY A 89 -5.72 3.15 -3.82
N MET A 90 -5.74 2.89 -5.12
CA MET A 90 -5.49 1.57 -5.67
C MET A 90 -4.88 1.65 -7.07
N THR A 91 -4.37 0.53 -7.55
CA THR A 91 -3.89 0.36 -8.94
C THR A 91 -4.81 -0.63 -9.65
N LEU A 92 -5.37 -0.21 -10.79
CA LEU A 92 -6.32 -0.97 -11.59
C LEU A 92 -6.24 -0.55 -13.06
N ASP A 93 -6.67 -1.44 -13.96
CA ASP A 93 -6.51 -1.26 -15.42
C ASP A 93 -7.71 -0.54 -16.08
N PHE A 94 -8.77 -0.24 -15.32
CA PHE A 94 -10.03 0.38 -15.78
C PHE A 94 -10.39 1.63 -14.95
N PRO A 95 -9.54 2.67 -14.93
CA PRO A 95 -9.72 3.85 -14.06
C PRO A 95 -11.00 4.66 -14.36
N ASP A 96 -11.55 4.52 -15.56
CA ASP A 96 -12.81 5.11 -16.01
C ASP A 96 -14.00 4.70 -15.11
N LYS A 97 -13.99 3.48 -14.56
CA LYS A 97 -15.11 3.01 -13.72
C LYS A 97 -15.15 3.60 -12.31
N LEU A 98 -14.14 4.38 -11.91
CA LEU A 98 -14.14 5.07 -10.63
C LEU A 98 -15.03 6.33 -10.61
N VAL A 99 -15.38 6.85 -11.79
CA VAL A 99 -16.17 8.09 -11.92
C VAL A 99 -17.64 7.85 -12.29
N GLU A 100 -18.04 6.59 -12.43
CA GLU A 100 -19.44 6.16 -12.62
C GLU A 100 -20.15 5.98 -11.27
#